data_AF-A0A359GY75-F1
#
_entry.id   AF-A0A359GY75-F1
#
_cell.length_a   1.000
_cell.length_b   1.000
_cell.length_c   1.000
_cell.angle_alpha   90.00
_cell.angle_beta   90.00
_cell.angle_gamma   90.00
#
_symmetry.space_group_name_H-M   'P 1'
#
loop_
_entity.id
_entity.type
_entity.pdbx_description
1 polymer ?
#
loop_
_entity_poly.entity_id
_entity_poly.type
_entity_poly.pdbx_seq_one_letter_code
_entity_poly.pdbx_strand_id
1 'polypeptide(L)'
;MSFDTPLLITFIVYLMGILYLGVRGYRRTHDLGDYILGGRKLGPVVTALSAGASDMSGWLLLGLPGAIYLAGLSEIWIGVGLVIGAYYNWVF
;
A
#
# COMPACT_ATOMS: atom_id res chain seq x y z
N MET A 1 -8.56 27.53 -14.05
CA MET A 1 -8.25 26.15 -13.64
C MET A 1 -9.27 25.26 -14.34
N SER A 2 -8.88 24.57 -15.42
CA SER A 2 -9.77 23.65 -16.14
C SER A 2 -9.80 22.33 -15.38
N PHE A 3 -10.99 21.88 -14.98
CA PHE A 3 -11.16 20.56 -14.38
C PHE A 3 -10.98 19.49 -15.45
N ASP A 4 -10.02 18.59 -15.26
CA ASP A 4 -9.84 17.42 -16.10
C ASP A 4 -10.91 16.37 -15.72
N THR A 5 -11.96 16.28 -16.55
CA THR A 5 -13.11 15.42 -16.29
C THR A 5 -12.74 13.95 -16.10
N PRO A 6 -11.92 13.32 -16.97
CA PRO A 6 -11.35 11.98 -16.72
C PRO A 6 -10.67 11.84 -15.36
N LEU A 7 -9.81 12.79 -14.97
CA LEU A 7 -9.11 12.75 -13.69
C LEU A 7 -10.10 12.83 -12.52
N LEU A 8 -11.08 13.73 -12.59
CA LEU A 8 -12.09 13.88 -11.55
C LEU A 8 -12.90 12.59 -11.36
N ILE A 9 -13.35 11.98 -12.47
CA ILE A 9 -14.14 10.75 -12.44
C ILE A 9 -13.33 9.60 -11.83
N THR A 10 -12.11 9.38 -12.30
CA THR A 10 -11.25 8.31 -11.80
C THR A 10 -10.95 8.48 -10.31
N PHE A 11 -10.68 9.71 -9.87
CA PHE A 11 -10.44 10.04 -8.46
C PHE A 11 -11.67 9.78 -7.58
N ILE A 12 -12.86 10.22 -8.00
CA ILE A 12 -14.10 9.99 -7.24
C ILE A 12 -14.41 8.49 -7.15
N VAL A 13 -14.31 7.76 -8.26
CA VAL A 13 -14.56 6.31 -8.29
C VAL A 13 -13.61 5.57 -7.35
N TYR A 14 -12.33 5.95 -7.35
CA TYR A 14 -11.33 5.40 -6.45
C TYR A 14 -11.68 5.64 -4.97
N LEU A 15 -12.02 6.88 -4.60
CA LEU A 15 -12.41 7.23 -3.23
C LEU A 15 -13.66 6.45 -2.78
N MET A 16 -14.67 6.37 -3.64
CA MET A 16 -15.89 5.62 -3.36
C MET A 16 -15.60 4.12 -3.20
N GLY A 17 -14.69 3.56 -4.00
CA GLY A 17 -14.23 2.18 -3.88
C GLY A 17 -13.57 1.90 -2.54
N ILE A 18 -12.61 2.75 -2.12
CA ILE A 18 -11.95 2.61 -0.82
C ILE A 18 -12.94 2.74 0.34
N LEU A 19 -13.83 3.74 0.27
CA LEU A 19 -14.84 3.95 1.30
C LEU A 19 -15.78 2.74 1.40
N TYR A 20 -16.22 2.19 0.25
CA TYR A 20 -17.05 0.99 0.21
C TYR A 20 -16.35 -0.21 0.86
N LEU A 21 -15.06 -0.44 0.57
CA LEU A 21 -14.28 -1.51 1.19
C LEU A 21 -14.13 -1.30 2.71
N GLY A 22 -13.90 -0.06 3.15
CA GLY A 22 -13.84 0.30 4.56
C GLY A 22 -15.15 0.02 5.30
N VAL A 23 -16.28 0.48 4.76
CA VAL A 23 -17.61 0.21 5.33
C VAL A 23 -17.93 -1.28 5.32
N ARG A 24 -17.55 -2.00 4.27
CA ARG A 24 -17.73 -3.46 4.20
C ARG A 24 -16.90 -4.19 5.26
N GLY A 25 -15.66 -3.75 5.49
CA GLY A 25 -14.79 -4.26 6.54
C GLY A 25 -15.37 -4.00 7.92
N TYR A 26 -15.78 -2.76 8.19
CA TYR A 26 -16.43 -2.35 9.44
C TYR A 26 -17.65 -3.22 9.79
N ARG A 27 -18.52 -3.49 8.81
CA ARG A 27 -19.71 -4.37 9.02
C ARG A 27 -19.36 -5.83 9.30
N ARG A 28 -18.11 -6.25 9.10
CA ARG A 28 -17.64 -7.62 9.39
C ARG A 28 -16.87 -7.72 10.70
N THR A 29 -16.54 -6.61 11.33
CA THR A 29 -15.82 -6.57 12.60
C THR A 29 -16.80 -6.61 13.76
N HIS A 30 -16.86 -7.74 14.47
CA HIS A 30 -17.76 -7.89 15.63
C HIS A 30 -16.98 -7.94 16.96
N ASP A 31 -15.70 -8.29 16.92
CA ASP A 31 -14.84 -8.36 18.09
C ASP A 31 -13.39 -7.91 17.79
N LEU A 32 -12.55 -7.99 18.82
CA LEU A 32 -11.14 -7.61 18.73
C LEU A 32 -10.32 -8.56 17.81
N GLY A 33 -10.71 -9.84 17.74
CA GLY A 33 -10.05 -10.82 16.88
C GLY A 33 -10.30 -10.54 15.40
N ASP A 34 -11.52 -10.15 15.05
CA ASP A 34 -11.87 -9.67 13.73
C ASP A 34 -11.11 -8.38 13.37
N TYR A 35 -10.97 -7.47 14.33
CA TYR A 35 -10.30 -6.18 14.12
C TYR A 35 -8.78 -6.34 13.93
N ILE A 36 -8.12 -7.11 14.80
CA ILE A 36 -6.66 -7.23 14.81
C ILE A 36 -6.16 -8.28 13.82
N LEU A 37 -6.86 -9.40 13.68
CA LEU A 37 -6.37 -10.56 12.91
C LEU A 37 -7.22 -10.86 11.67
N GLY A 38 -8.23 -10.04 11.35
CA GLY A 38 -9.19 -10.35 10.28
C GLY A 38 -9.91 -11.69 10.53
N GLY A 39 -10.10 -12.05 11.80
CA GLY A 39 -10.69 -13.32 12.21
C GLY A 39 -9.85 -14.55 11.84
N ARG A 40 -8.55 -14.37 11.52
CA ARG A 40 -7.62 -15.41 11.02
C ARG A 40 -8.10 -16.10 9.74
N LYS A 41 -8.94 -15.42 8.95
CA LYS A 41 -9.51 -15.92 7.68
C LYS A 41 -8.78 -15.39 6.46
N LEU A 42 -7.82 -14.48 6.63
CA LEU A 42 -7.04 -13.90 5.55
C LEU A 42 -6.00 -14.92 5.06
N GLY A 43 -6.08 -15.25 3.77
CA GLY A 43 -5.11 -16.14 3.13
C GLY A 43 -3.74 -15.49 2.95
N PRO A 44 -2.67 -16.29 2.75
CA PRO A 44 -1.29 -15.82 2.72
C PRO A 44 -1.03 -14.72 1.67
N VAL A 45 -1.67 -14.80 0.50
CA VAL A 45 -1.53 -13.79 -0.56
C VAL A 45 -2.08 -12.44 -0.14
N VAL A 46 -3.27 -12.41 0.47
CA VAL A 46 -3.92 -11.15 0.92
C VAL A 46 -3.11 -10.53 2.05
N THR A 47 -2.61 -11.35 2.97
CA THR A 47 -1.73 -10.91 4.06
C THR A 47 -0.43 -10.32 3.52
N ALA A 48 0.22 -10.97 2.55
CA ALA A 48 1.45 -10.49 1.95
C ALA A 48 1.26 -9.18 1.17
N LEU A 49 0.20 -9.08 0.37
CA LEU A 49 -0.13 -7.84 -0.35
C LEU A 49 -0.46 -6.70 0.63
N SER A 50 -1.16 -6.99 1.73
CA SER A 50 -1.48 -5.98 2.75
C SER A 50 -0.24 -5.50 3.48
N ALA A 51 0.67 -6.41 3.83
CA ALA A 51 1.96 -6.05 4.44
C ALA A 51 2.80 -5.20 3.48
N GLY A 52 2.91 -5.62 2.22
CA GLY A 52 3.62 -4.87 1.18
C GLY A 52 3.01 -3.49 0.94
N ALA A 53 1.69 -3.36 0.84
CA ALA A 53 1.03 -2.06 0.68
C ALA A 53 1.24 -1.12 1.89
N SER A 54 1.39 -1.68 3.10
CA SER A 54 1.65 -0.91 4.31
C SER A 54 3.08 -0.39 4.36
N ASP A 55 4.04 -1.20 3.91
CA ASP A 55 5.45 -0.82 3.75
C ASP A 55 5.62 0.21 2.61
N MET A 56 4.88 0.00 1.53
CA MET A 56 4.86 0.84 0.33
C MET A 56 3.91 2.03 0.46
N SER A 57 4.21 2.94 1.39
CA SER A 57 3.50 4.21 1.54
C SER A 57 3.94 5.25 0.49
N GLY A 58 3.61 6.53 0.72
CA GLY A 58 4.03 7.65 -0.13
C GLY A 58 5.55 7.78 -0.35
N TRP A 59 6.36 7.07 0.44
CA TRP A 59 7.81 6.99 0.25
C TRP A 59 8.22 6.48 -1.14
N LEU A 60 7.53 5.50 -1.74
CA LEU A 60 7.91 5.03 -3.07
C LEU A 60 7.51 6.00 -4.19
N LEU A 61 6.41 6.74 -4.01
CA LEU A 61 5.92 7.68 -5.01
C LEU A 61 6.66 9.03 -4.97
N LEU A 62 7.09 9.48 -3.79
CA LEU A 62 7.70 10.80 -3.61
C LEU A 62 9.10 10.73 -3.01
N GLY A 63 9.35 9.80 -2.09
CA GLY A 63 10.63 9.65 -1.39
C GLY A 63 11.75 9.15 -2.30
N LEU A 64 11.60 7.96 -2.89
CA LEU A 64 12.63 7.37 -3.75
C LEU A 64 12.90 8.22 -5.02
N PRO A 65 11.89 8.70 -5.77
CA PRO A 65 12.13 9.59 -6.91
C PRO A 65 12.72 10.93 -6.48
N GLY A 66 12.32 11.47 -5.32
CA GLY A 66 12.90 12.69 -4.75
C GLY A 66 14.38 12.52 -4.38
N ALA A 67 14.74 11.39 -3.77
CA ALA A 67 16.12 11.05 -3.45
C ALA A 67 16.96 10.92 -4.73
N ILE A 68 16.47 10.18 -5.73
CA ILE A 68 17.14 10.06 -7.03
C ILE A 68 17.28 11.42 -7.72
N TYR A 69 16.26 12.27 -7.65
CA TYR A 69 16.31 13.61 -8.23
C TYR A 69 17.42 14.48 -7.60
N LEU A 70 17.63 14.36 -6.29
CA LEU A 70 18.61 15.16 -5.54
C LEU A 70 20.04 14.60 -5.58
N ALA A 71 20.19 13.28 -5.41
CA ALA A 71 21.48 12.60 -5.23
C ALA A 71 21.92 11.78 -6.46
N GLY A 72 21.05 11.65 -7.46
CA GLY A 72 21.32 10.93 -8.71
C GLY A 72 21.00 9.44 -8.63
N LEU A 73 21.44 8.71 -9.66
CA LEU A 73 21.10 7.29 -9.87
C LEU A 73 21.70 6.34 -8.82
N SER A 74 22.63 6.80 -7.98
CA SER A 74 23.16 5.99 -6.87
C SER A 74 22.07 5.54 -5.90
N GLU A 75 21.00 6.34 -5.74
CA GLU A 75 19.89 6.02 -4.83
C GLU A 75 19.05 4.81 -5.28
N ILE A 76 19.26 4.30 -6.51
CA ILE A 76 18.60 3.07 -6.98
C ILE A 76 18.98 1.86 -6.12
N TRP A 77 20.14 1.91 -5.45
CA TRP A 77 20.58 0.87 -4.50
C TRP A 77 19.64 0.69 -3.32
N ILE A 78 18.84 1.71 -2.96
CA ILE A 78 17.77 1.58 -1.96
C ILE A 78 16.77 0.50 -2.39
N GLY A 79 16.34 0.52 -3.66
CA GLY A 79 15.41 -0.47 -4.20
C GLY A 79 15.99 -1.89 -4.16
N VAL A 80 17.26 -2.05 -4.55
CA VAL A 80 17.96 -3.35 -4.51
C VAL A 80 18.09 -3.86 -3.08
N GLY A 81 18.50 -3.01 -2.15
CA GLY A 81 18.62 -3.35 -0.73
C GLY A 81 17.29 -3.74 -0.11
N LEU A 82 16.20 -3.03 -0.44
CA LEU A 82 14.84 -3.35 0.02
C LEU A 82 14.36 -4.70 -0.50
N VAL A 83 14.57 -5.01 -1.79
CA VAL A 83 14.18 -6.32 -2.36
C VAL A 83 14.92 -7.46 -1.68
N ILE A 84 16.24 -7.32 -1.51
CA ILE A 84 17.07 -8.34 -0.87
C ILE A 84 16.69 -8.48 0.61
N GLY A 85 16.56 -7.37 1.33
CA GLY A 85 16.18 -7.34 2.74
C GLY A 85 14.80 -7.94 3.00
N ALA A 86 13.80 -7.57 2.19
CA ALA A 86 12.45 -8.11 2.28
C ALA A 86 12.43 -9.62 1.99
N TYR A 87 13.19 -10.07 0.99
CA TYR A 87 13.33 -11.50 0.69
C TYR A 87 13.90 -12.26 1.89
N TYR A 88 15.01 -11.79 2.47
CA TYR A 88 15.60 -12.44 3.64
C TYR A 88 14.68 -12.42 4.87
N ASN A 89 13.98 -11.30 5.12
CA ASN A 89 13.03 -11.17 6.22
C ASN A 89 11.83 -12.12 6.13
N TRP A 90 11.46 -12.54 4.92
CA TRP A 90 10.34 -13.46 4.70
C TRP A 90 10.77 -14.93 4.67
N VAL A 91 12.03 -15.20 4.36
CA VAL A 91 12.59 -16.56 4.29
C VAL A 91 13.04 -17.06 5.67
N PHE A 92 13.49 -16.17 6.55
CA PHE A 92 14.06 -16.48 7.86
C PHE A 92 13.23 -15.88 9.00
#